data_AF-A0A7K2J9L7-F1
#
_entry.id   AF-A0A7K2J9L7-F1
#
_cell.length_a   1.000
_cell.length_b   1.000
_cell.length_c   1.000
_cell.angle_alpha   90.00
_cell.angle_beta   90.00
_cell.angle_gamma   90.00
#
_symmetry.space_group_name_H-M   'P 1'
#
loop_
_entity.id
_entity.type
_entity.pdbx_description
1 polymer ?
#
loop_
_entity_poly.entity_id
_entity_poly.type
_entity_poly.pdbx_seq_one_letter_code
_entity_poly.pdbx_strand_id
1 'polypeptide(L)'
;ADIDLAVTTGLGYPAGPLAWGERIGAARLLELQRALHTTTGDPRHRPTRWVTERADLGLALTDAGTAVDDCWGDRRASVVRGPVSG
;
A
#
# COMPACT_ATOMS: atom_id res chain seq x y z
N ALA A 1 3.37 1.37 -5.38
CA ALA A 1 3.63 0.90 -6.76
C ALA A 1 5.09 0.51 -6.99
N ASP A 2 6.06 1.29 -6.50
CA ASP A 2 7.49 1.08 -6.79
C ASP A 2 8.03 -0.32 -6.45
N ILE A 3 7.59 -0.90 -5.33
CA ILE A 3 8.01 -2.25 -4.94
C ILE A 3 7.55 -3.31 -5.96
N ASP A 4 6.35 -3.17 -6.51
CA ASP A 4 5.84 -4.08 -7.53
C ASP A 4 6.63 -3.95 -8.82
N LEU A 5 6.94 -2.72 -9.22
CA LEU A 5 7.77 -2.46 -10.39
C LEU A 5 9.18 -3.01 -10.22
N ALA A 6 9.81 -2.80 -9.06
CA ALA A 6 11.15 -3.28 -8.78
C ALA A 6 11.23 -4.81 -8.81
N VAL A 7 10.23 -5.51 -8.26
CA VAL A 7 10.21 -6.98 -8.26
C VAL A 7 9.93 -7.55 -9.64
N THR A 8 9.03 -6.95 -10.42
CA THR A 8 8.75 -7.42 -11.78
C THR A 8 9.92 -7.16 -12.73
N THR A 9 10.51 -5.97 -12.70
CA THR A 9 11.61 -5.60 -13.61
C THR A 9 12.97 -6.12 -13.16
N GLY A 10 13.28 -6.04 -11.86
CA GLY A 10 14.58 -6.41 -11.32
C GLY A 10 14.74 -7.90 -11.09
N LEU A 11 13.65 -8.62 -10.78
CA LEU A 11 13.69 -10.06 -10.46
C LEU A 11 12.94 -10.94 -11.47
N GLY A 12 12.26 -10.35 -12.47
CA GLY A 12 11.59 -11.09 -13.55
C GLY A 12 10.29 -11.78 -13.15
N TYR A 13 9.68 -11.42 -12.01
CA TYR A 13 8.40 -12.01 -11.60
C TYR A 13 7.26 -11.51 -12.48
N PRO A 14 6.22 -12.34 -12.73
CA PRO A 14 5.10 -11.97 -13.61
C PRO A 14 4.18 -10.90 -13.00
N ALA A 15 4.22 -10.70 -11.68
CA ALA A 15 3.54 -9.63 -10.98
C ALA A 15 4.30 -9.30 -9.68
N GLY A 16 4.16 -8.06 -9.22
CA GLY A 16 4.73 -7.60 -7.97
C GLY A 16 3.99 -8.18 -6.74
N PRO A 17 4.59 -8.09 -5.54
CA PRO A 17 4.01 -8.66 -4.33
C PRO A 17 2.63 -8.10 -3.96
N LEU A 18 2.38 -6.79 -4.14
CA LEU A 18 1.09 -6.19 -3.81
C LEU A 18 0.03 -6.56 -4.86
N ALA A 19 0.37 -6.51 -6.14
CA ALA A 19 -0.49 -6.98 -7.22
C ALA A 19 -0.85 -8.48 -7.08
N TRP A 20 0.09 -9.32 -6.63
CA TRP A 20 -0.22 -10.71 -6.27
C TRP A 20 -1.19 -10.79 -5.10
N GLY A 21 -0.97 -9.99 -4.06
CA GLY A 21 -1.87 -9.85 -2.93
C GLY A 21 -3.29 -9.49 -3.35
N GLU A 22 -3.47 -8.56 -4.29
CA GLU A 22 -4.78 -8.17 -4.82
C GLU A 22 -5.51 -9.33 -5.50
N ARG A 23 -4.78 -10.14 -6.27
CA ARG A 23 -5.35 -11.32 -6.95
C ARG A 23 -5.82 -12.39 -5.95
N ILE A 24 -5.17 -12.49 -4.80
CA ILE A 24 -5.56 -13.38 -3.70
C ILE A 24 -6.71 -12.76 -2.88
N GLY A 25 -6.71 -11.43 -2.75
CA GLY A 25 -7.59 -10.65 -1.90
C GLY A 25 -7.02 -10.44 -0.49
N ALA A 26 -7.10 -9.20 0.01
CA ALA A 26 -6.55 -8.80 1.31
C ALA A 26 -7.06 -9.65 2.48
N ALA A 27 -8.37 -9.92 2.54
CA ALA A 27 -8.96 -10.76 3.59
C ALA A 27 -8.43 -12.19 3.57
N ARG A 28 -8.31 -12.80 2.38
CA ARG A 28 -7.78 -14.17 2.24
C ARG A 28 -6.30 -14.23 2.61
N LEU A 29 -5.53 -13.20 2.25
CA LEU A 29 -4.12 -13.09 2.60
C LEU A 29 -3.92 -12.95 4.11
N LEU A 30 -4.75 -12.16 4.79
CA LEU A 30 -4.74 -12.00 6.25
C LEU A 30 -5.02 -13.35 6.94
N GLU A 31 -6.05 -14.07 6.50
CA GLU A 31 -6.39 -15.38 7.06
C GLU A 31 -5.26 -16.41 6.85
N LEU A 32 -4.62 -16.40 5.68
CA LEU A 32 -3.46 -17.24 5.42
C LEU A 32 -2.28 -16.92 6.35
N GLN A 33 -1.96 -15.64 6.55
CA GLN A 33 -0.87 -15.22 7.45
C GLN A 33 -1.18 -15.60 8.90
N ARG A 34 -2.42 -15.42 9.36
CA ARG A 34 -2.87 -15.86 10.70
C ARG A 34 -2.68 -17.36 10.86
N ALA A 35 -3.16 -18.15 9.89
CA ALA A 35 -3.00 -19.61 9.91
C ALA A 35 -1.52 -20.02 9.96
N LEU A 36 -0.68 -19.45 9.09
CA LEU A 36 0.76 -19.73 9.07
C LEU A 36 1.43 -19.37 10.40
N HIS A 37 1.10 -18.21 10.97
CA HIS A 37 1.66 -17.79 12.25
C HIS A 37 1.22 -18.70 13.41
N THR A 38 -0.06 -19.05 13.47
CA THR A 38 -0.59 -19.96 14.50
C THR A 38 -0.01 -21.38 14.38
N THR A 39 0.14 -21.90 13.17
CA THR A 39 0.65 -23.27 12.95
C THR A 39 2.15 -23.37 13.18
N THR A 40 2.93 -22.38 12.76
CA THR A 40 4.40 -22.45 12.82
C THR A 40 5.00 -21.81 14.08
N GLY A 41 4.28 -20.87 14.70
CA GLY A 41 4.82 -19.98 15.73
C GLY A 41 5.88 -19.00 15.22
N ASP A 42 6.21 -19.01 13.92
CA ASP A 42 7.29 -18.19 13.38
C ASP A 42 6.87 -16.72 13.27
N PRO A 43 7.61 -15.78 13.89
CA PRO A 43 7.30 -14.35 13.82
C PRO A 43 7.28 -13.79 12.39
N ARG A 44 7.96 -14.43 11.42
CA ARG A 44 7.97 -14.00 10.01
C ARG A 44 6.59 -14.04 9.35
N HIS A 45 5.68 -14.86 9.88
CA HIS A 45 4.32 -15.00 9.36
C HIS A 45 3.30 -14.12 10.08
N ARG A 46 3.72 -13.37 11.11
CA ARG A 46 2.82 -12.51 11.87
C ARG A 46 2.20 -11.47 10.93
N PRO A 47 0.86 -11.39 10.85
CA PRO A 47 0.21 -10.34 10.09
C PRO A 47 0.68 -8.95 10.51
N THR A 48 1.01 -8.11 9.54
CA THR A 48 1.37 -6.71 9.82
C THR A 48 0.11 -5.89 10.03
N ARG A 49 0.25 -4.78 10.77
CA ARG A 49 -0.85 -3.81 10.98
C ARG A 49 -1.41 -3.32 9.64
N TRP A 50 -0.54 -3.00 8.68
CA TRP A 50 -0.92 -2.49 7.37
C TRP A 50 -1.83 -3.43 6.57
N VAL A 51 -1.55 -4.75 6.57
CA VAL A 51 -2.39 -5.77 5.91
C VAL A 51 -3.70 -5.93 6.67
N THR A 52 -3.63 -5.96 8.00
CA THR A 52 -4.80 -6.15 8.88
C THR A 52 -5.82 -5.05 8.66
N GLU A 53 -5.40 -3.79 8.72
CA GLU A 53 -6.30 -2.64 8.54
C GLU A 53 -6.93 -2.59 7.16
N ARG A 54 -6.17 -2.91 6.10
CA ARG A 54 -6.70 -2.93 4.74
C ARG A 54 -7.72 -4.05 4.54
N ALA A 55 -7.44 -5.24 5.07
CA ALA A 55 -8.39 -6.34 5.03
C ALA A 55 -9.68 -6.01 5.79
N ASP A 56 -9.56 -5.43 7.00
CA ASP A 56 -10.71 -5.09 7.84
C ASP A 56 -11.56 -3.96 7.23
N LEU A 57 -10.94 -3.01 6.52
CA LEU A 57 -11.61 -1.88 5.86
C LEU A 57 -12.00 -2.15 4.40
N GLY A 58 -11.63 -3.31 3.83
CA GLY A 58 -11.86 -3.62 2.41
C GLY A 58 -11.08 -2.71 1.44
N LEU A 59 -9.93 -2.19 1.85
CA LEU A 59 -9.06 -1.35 1.03
C LEU A 59 -8.14 -2.20 0.16
N ALA A 60 -7.84 -1.71 -1.05
CA ALA A 60 -6.87 -2.35 -1.94
C ALA A 60 -5.44 -2.28 -1.37
N LEU A 61 -4.68 -3.36 -1.53
CA LEU A 61 -3.26 -3.48 -1.19
C LEU A 61 -2.38 -2.69 -2.17
N THR A 62 -2.85 -2.45 -3.39
CA THR A 62 -2.14 -1.60 -4.38
C THR A 62 -2.44 -0.12 -4.23
N ASP A 63 -3.42 0.26 -3.40
CA ASP A 63 -3.73 1.65 -3.14
C ASP A 63 -2.58 2.34 -2.41
N ALA A 64 -2.17 3.50 -2.94
CA ALA A 64 -1.07 4.28 -2.39
C ALA A 64 -1.40 4.89 -1.02
N GLY A 65 -2.68 4.86 -0.62
CA GLY A 65 -3.19 5.56 0.54
C GLY A 65 -3.38 7.06 0.26
N THR A 66 -3.63 7.81 1.33
CA THR A 66 -3.78 9.26 1.30
C THR A 66 -2.46 9.95 1.02
N ALA A 67 -2.40 10.76 -0.04
CA ALA A 67 -1.24 11.58 -0.32
C ALA A 67 -1.12 12.70 0.71
N VAL A 68 0.09 13.17 0.95
CA VAL A 68 0.31 14.31 1.86
C VAL A 68 -0.49 15.54 1.43
N ASP A 69 -0.60 15.79 0.13
CA ASP A 69 -1.35 16.91 -0.43
C ASP A 69 -2.86 16.81 -0.18
N ASP A 70 -3.41 15.60 -0.05
CA ASP A 70 -4.82 15.37 0.30
C ASP A 70 -5.12 15.86 1.73
N CYS A 71 -4.13 15.79 2.64
CA CYS A 71 -4.25 16.31 4.00
C CYS A 71 -4.18 17.84 4.06
N TRP A 72 -3.52 18.48 3.09
CA TRP A 72 -3.32 19.93 3.10
C TRP A 72 -4.48 20.69 2.45
N GLY A 73 -5.25 20.03 1.57
CA GLY A 73 -6.43 20.57 0.88
C GLY A 73 -6.10 21.81 0.05
N ASP A 74 -5.94 21.65 -1.27
CA ASP A 74 -5.72 22.67 -2.32
C ASP A 74 -5.48 24.12 -1.84
N ARG A 75 -4.41 24.34 -1.06
CA ARG A 75 -4.00 25.67 -0.57
C ARG A 75 -2.72 26.17 -1.24
N ARG A 76 -2.17 25.40 -2.19
CA ARG A 76 -1.03 25.84 -3.01
C ARG A 76 -1.45 26.56 -4.29
N ALA A 77 -2.69 26.43 -4.76
CA ALA A 77 -3.17 27.16 -5.93
C ALA A 77 -3.45 28.66 -5.69
N SER A 78 -3.51 29.10 -4.43
CA SER A 78 -3.86 30.49 -4.06
C SER A 78 -2.68 31.41 -3.74
N VAL A 79 -1.44 30.90 -3.78
CA VAL A 79 -0.22 31.72 -3.66
C VAL A 79 0.49 31.76 -5.01
N VAL A 80 0.07 32.67 -5.90
CA VAL A 80 0.93 33.39 -6.87
C VAL A 80 0.04 34.30 -7.73
N ARG A 81 0.14 35.61 -7.47
CA ARG A 81 0.30 36.73 -8.43
C ARG A 81 -0.13 38.06 -7.79
N GLY A 82 0.79 38.68 -7.05
CA GLY A 82 0.85 40.14 -6.95
C GLY A 82 1.94 40.65 -7.90
N PRO A 83 1.72 41.72 -8.68
CA PRO A 83 2.73 42.22 -9.59
C PRO A 83 3.85 42.89 -8.79
N VAL A 84 5.10 42.53 -9.08
CA VAL A 84 6.26 43.31 -8.66
C VAL A 84 6.48 44.42 -9.69
N SER A 85 6.12 45.65 -9.33
CA SER A 85 6.52 46.87 -10.03
C SER A 85 7.36 47.70 -9.06
N GLY A 86 8.60 47.98 -9.46
CA GLY A 86 9.57 48.77 -8.72
C GLY A 86 10.91 48.74 -9.43
#